data_AF-A0A256HIR5-F1
#
_entry.id   AF-A0A256HIR5-F1
#
_cell.length_a   1.000
_cell.length_b   1.000
_cell.length_c   1.000
_cell.angle_alpha   90.00
_cell.angle_beta   90.00
_cell.angle_gamma   90.00
#
_symmetry.space_group_name_H-M   'P 1'
#
loop_
_entity.id
_entity.type
_entity.pdbx_description
1 polymer ?
#
loop_
_entity_poly.entity_id
_entity_poly.type
_entity_poly.pdbx_seq_one_letter_code
_entity_poly.pdbx_strand_id
1 'polypeptide(L)'
;MEHCFACETDYGYLGTAPHEGSCPACGSTAVTPAGDLSVVDTTTWESANGLSTVHVTATDNLSRQFEFVIAARRGQGKLVCLAIDEVTVPTETVWSVPSAVATRVTAHGIRISDSAPAQSSQ
;
A
#
# COMPACT_ATOMS: atom_id res chain seq x y z
N MET A 1 -10.75 -5.11 -9.02
CA MET A 1 -9.83 -5.88 -9.88
C MET A 1 -8.58 -5.96 -9.06
N GLU A 2 -8.14 -7.18 -8.83
CA GLU A 2 -7.07 -7.47 -7.89
C GLU A 2 -5.76 -7.59 -8.63
N HIS A 3 -4.67 -7.22 -7.97
CA HIS A 3 -3.36 -7.20 -8.57
C HIS A 3 -2.37 -8.04 -7.78
N CYS A 4 -1.52 -8.78 -8.49
CA CYS A 4 -0.38 -9.48 -7.91
C CYS A 4 0.90 -8.69 -8.13
N PHE A 5 1.49 -8.17 -7.05
CA PHE A 5 2.74 -7.42 -7.11
C PHE A 5 3.97 -8.29 -7.44
N ALA A 6 3.83 -9.62 -7.43
CA ALA A 6 4.93 -10.55 -7.71
C ALA A 6 5.00 -10.99 -9.18
N CYS A 7 3.87 -11.17 -9.86
CA CYS A 7 3.83 -11.58 -11.28
C CYS A 7 3.06 -10.59 -12.17
N GLU A 8 2.72 -9.43 -11.63
CA GLU A 8 2.02 -8.31 -12.28
C GLU A 8 0.68 -8.69 -12.92
N THR A 9 0.13 -9.86 -12.56
CA THR A 9 -1.12 -10.34 -13.12
C THR A 9 -2.30 -9.67 -12.41
N ASP A 10 -3.13 -9.00 -13.20
CA ASP A 10 -4.45 -8.56 -12.76
C ASP A 10 -5.46 -9.71 -12.88
N TYR A 11 -6.28 -9.88 -11.86
CA TYR A 11 -7.30 -10.92 -11.84
C TYR A 11 -8.61 -10.41 -11.24
N GLY A 12 -9.71 -10.95 -11.77
CA GLY A 12 -11.05 -10.74 -11.24
C GLY A 12 -11.50 -11.96 -10.46
N TYR A 13 -12.37 -11.76 -9.48
CA TYR A 13 -13.05 -12.85 -8.80
C TYR A 13 -14.54 -12.82 -9.16
N LEU A 14 -15.11 -13.98 -9.47
CA LEU A 14 -16.54 -14.14 -9.71
C LEU A 14 -17.23 -14.46 -8.39
N GLY A 15 -17.84 -13.46 -7.76
CA GLY A 15 -18.54 -13.59 -6.48
C GLY A 15 -18.58 -12.29 -5.70
N THR A 16 -19.21 -12.31 -4.52
CA THR A 16 -19.24 -11.18 -3.58
C THR A 16 -18.21 -11.32 -2.45
N ALA A 17 -17.54 -12.47 -2.35
CA ALA A 17 -16.50 -12.71 -1.38
C ALA A 17 -15.19 -12.01 -1.79
N PRO A 18 -14.39 -11.52 -0.83
CA PRO A 18 -12.99 -11.16 -1.08
C PRO A 18 -12.21 -12.30 -1.75
N HIS A 19 -11.16 -11.96 -2.51
CA HIS A 19 -10.24 -12.98 -3.03
C HIS A 19 -9.49 -13.69 -1.89
N GLU A 20 -8.89 -14.85 -2.18
CA GLU A 20 -8.29 -15.73 -1.16
C GLU A 20 -6.97 -15.20 -0.55
N GLY A 21 -6.57 -13.97 -0.84
CA GLY A 21 -5.30 -13.42 -0.36
C GLY A 21 -4.06 -14.00 -1.04
N SER A 22 -4.25 -14.71 -2.16
CA SER A 22 -3.18 -15.26 -2.97
C SER A 22 -3.48 -15.15 -4.46
N CYS A 23 -2.43 -14.99 -5.27
CA CYS A 23 -2.55 -14.87 -6.71
C CYS A 23 -2.86 -16.25 -7.34
N PRO A 24 -3.92 -16.37 -8.16
CA PRO A 24 -4.25 -17.64 -8.80
C PRO A 24 -3.25 -18.08 -9.87
N ALA A 25 -2.41 -17.16 -10.38
CA ALA A 25 -1.43 -17.44 -11.43
C ALA A 25 -0.09 -17.95 -10.89
N CYS A 26 0.39 -17.40 -9.77
CA CYS A 26 1.72 -17.72 -9.23
C CYS A 26 1.73 -18.17 -7.76
N GLY A 27 0.58 -18.17 -7.08
CA GLY A 27 0.45 -18.56 -5.67
C GLY A 27 1.00 -17.55 -4.66
N SER A 28 1.53 -16.41 -5.10
CA SER A 28 2.09 -15.38 -4.20
C SER A 28 1.00 -14.73 -3.33
N THR A 29 1.35 -14.41 -2.08
CA THR A 29 0.51 -13.63 -1.16
C THR A 29 0.67 -12.12 -1.32
N ALA A 30 1.66 -11.69 -2.12
CA ALA A 30 1.92 -10.29 -2.43
C ALA A 30 0.88 -9.75 -3.43
N VAL A 31 -0.35 -9.57 -2.97
CA VAL A 31 -1.51 -9.13 -3.75
C VAL A 31 -2.23 -7.98 -3.06
N THR A 32 -3.12 -7.29 -3.77
CA THR A 32 -4.00 -6.27 -3.18
C THR A 32 -4.79 -6.80 -1.96
N PRO A 33 -5.26 -5.91 -1.06
CA PRO A 33 -6.05 -6.31 0.10
C PRO A 33 -7.23 -7.21 -0.28
N ALA A 34 -7.51 -8.22 0.53
CA ALA A 34 -8.69 -9.05 0.36
C ALA A 34 -9.86 -8.33 1.05
N GLY A 35 -10.64 -7.60 0.25
CA GLY A 35 -11.75 -6.79 0.76
C GLY A 35 -11.29 -5.43 1.26
N ASP A 36 -11.81 -5.00 2.40
CA ASP A 36 -11.52 -3.70 2.98
C ASP A 36 -10.20 -3.72 3.76
N LEU A 37 -9.50 -2.60 3.76
CA LEU A 37 -8.28 -2.41 4.53
C LEU A 37 -8.56 -1.53 5.76
N SER A 38 -8.36 -2.09 6.95
CA SER A 38 -8.58 -1.41 8.23
C SER A 38 -7.26 -1.05 8.91
N VAL A 39 -7.02 0.23 9.17
CA VAL A 39 -5.81 0.68 9.88
C VAL A 39 -5.90 0.31 11.36
N VAL A 40 -4.89 -0.39 11.86
CA VAL A 40 -4.79 -0.86 13.25
C VAL A 40 -3.80 -0.06 14.08
N ASP A 41 -2.73 0.44 13.48
CA ASP A 41 -1.74 1.30 14.15
C ASP A 41 -1.22 2.39 13.20
N THR A 42 -0.77 3.49 13.79
CA THR A 42 -0.03 4.52 13.05
C THR A 42 1.03 5.12 13.96
N THR A 43 2.29 4.95 13.56
CA THR A 43 3.45 5.49 14.27
C THR A 43 4.14 6.54 13.40
N THR A 44 4.52 7.66 14.00
CA THR A 44 5.20 8.75 13.29
C THR A 44 6.55 9.05 13.91
N TRP A 45 7.53 9.34 13.05
CA TRP A 45 8.84 9.84 13.44
C TRP A 45 9.18 11.10 12.64
N GLU A 46 9.87 12.05 13.27
CA GLU A 46 10.34 13.26 12.62
C GLU A 46 11.74 13.61 13.12
N SER A 47 12.65 13.96 12.20
CA SER A 47 13.95 14.52 12.54
C SER A 47 13.98 16.04 12.43
N ALA A 48 14.93 16.64 13.16
CA ALA A 48 15.15 18.09 13.19
C ALA A 48 15.47 18.74 11.83
N ASN A 49 15.82 17.94 10.80
CA ASN A 49 16.07 18.43 9.43
C ASN A 49 14.79 18.48 8.55
N GLY A 50 13.62 18.22 9.13
CA GLY A 50 12.32 18.26 8.44
C GLY A 50 12.04 17.04 7.56
N LEU A 51 12.72 15.92 7.81
CA LEU A 51 12.36 14.60 7.30
C LEU A 51 11.44 13.93 8.32
N SER A 52 10.36 13.32 7.86
CA SER A 52 9.46 12.54 8.69
C SER A 52 9.12 11.20 8.04
N THR A 53 8.73 10.24 8.85
CA THR A 53 8.26 8.94 8.42
C THR A 53 6.94 8.64 9.10
N VAL A 54 5.95 8.22 8.32
CA VAL A 54 4.68 7.69 8.84
C VAL A 54 4.66 6.20 8.54
N HIS A 55 4.61 5.38 9.57
CA HIS A 55 4.36 3.96 9.48
C HIS A 55 2.88 3.71 9.78
N VAL A 56 2.16 3.12 8.83
CA VAL A 56 0.76 2.71 8.98
C VAL A 56 0.69 1.18 8.92
N THR A 57 0.19 0.57 9.98
CA THR A 57 -0.12 -0.87 10.01
C THR A 57 -1.61 -1.05 9.80
N ALA A 58 -1.99 -1.95 8.89
CA ALA A 58 -3.37 -2.24 8.56
C ALA A 58 -3.61 -3.74 8.38
N THR A 59 -4.86 -4.16 8.43
CA THR A 59 -5.28 -5.54 8.18
C THR A 59 -6.45 -5.58 7.21
N ASP A 60 -6.51 -6.61 6.37
CA ASP A 60 -7.65 -6.86 5.49
C ASP A 60 -8.68 -7.83 6.11
N ASN A 61 -9.74 -8.21 5.37
CA ASN A 61 -10.77 -9.12 5.87
C ASN A 61 -10.27 -10.54 6.16
N LEU A 62 -9.10 -10.92 5.64
CA LEU A 62 -8.44 -12.19 5.93
C LEU A 62 -7.44 -12.07 7.09
N SER A 63 -7.40 -10.92 7.77
CA SER A 63 -6.47 -10.61 8.85
C SER A 63 -4.99 -10.63 8.43
N ARG A 64 -4.70 -10.49 7.14
CA ARG A 64 -3.32 -10.33 6.65
C ARG A 64 -2.80 -8.96 7.03
N GLN A 65 -1.54 -8.89 7.45
CA GLN A 65 -0.94 -7.64 7.88
C GLN A 65 -0.32 -6.89 6.70
N PHE A 66 -0.60 -5.59 6.62
CA PHE A 66 -0.01 -4.67 5.66
C PHE A 66 0.73 -3.56 6.41
N GLU A 67 1.99 -3.35 6.06
CA GLU A 67 2.84 -2.31 6.62
C GLU A 67 3.20 -1.31 5.53
N PHE A 68 2.73 -0.07 5.67
CA PHE A 68 3.02 1.03 4.75
C PHE A 68 3.95 2.03 5.40
N VAL A 69 5.11 2.26 4.80
CA VAL A 69 6.05 3.29 5.25
C VAL A 69 6.07 4.43 4.24
N ILE A 70 5.64 5.60 4.70
CA ILE A 70 5.67 6.84 3.92
C ILE A 70 6.81 7.71 4.45
N ALA A 71 7.82 7.93 3.61
CA ALA A 71 8.83 8.95 3.89
C ALA A 71 8.32 10.30 3.38
N ALA A 72 8.45 11.34 4.19
CA ALA A 72 7.97 12.66 3.88
C ALA A 72 9.01 13.74 4.16
N ARG A 73 8.97 14.80 3.34
CA ARG A 73 9.78 16.00 3.54
C ARG A 73 8.96 17.21 3.17
N ARG A 74 8.91 18.21 4.07
CA ARG A 74 8.12 19.45 3.87
C ARG A 74 6.65 19.17 3.48
N GLY A 75 6.03 18.17 4.12
CA GLY A 75 4.62 17.80 3.88
C GLY A 75 4.35 17.09 2.55
N GLN A 76 5.38 16.65 1.82
CA GLN A 76 5.26 15.81 0.63
C GLN A 76 5.75 14.40 0.95
N GLY A 77 4.90 13.40 0.77
CA GLY A 77 5.16 12.00 1.12
C GLY A 77 5.28 11.10 -0.11
N LYS A 78 6.11 10.06 0.01
CA LYS A 78 6.25 8.97 -0.95
C LYS A 78 6.24 7.63 -0.21
N LEU A 79 5.55 6.64 -0.76
CA LEU A 79 5.64 5.26 -0.31
C LEU A 79 7.07 4.75 -0.56
N VAL A 80 7.75 4.33 0.50
CA VAL A 80 9.13 3.80 0.45
C VAL A 80 9.24 2.34 0.88
N CYS A 81 8.21 1.82 1.55
CA CYS A 81 8.09 0.40 1.84
C CYS A 81 6.62 -0.02 1.87
N LEU A 82 6.34 -1.16 1.28
CA LEU A 82 5.12 -1.94 1.51
C LEU A 82 5.57 -3.35 1.91
N ALA A 83 5.06 -3.87 3.02
CA ALA A 83 5.17 -5.29 3.34
C ALA A 83 3.78 -5.91 3.55
N ILE A 84 3.62 -7.15 3.13
CA ILE A 84 2.39 -7.95 3.27
C ILE A 84 2.80 -9.26 3.95
N ASP A 85 2.30 -9.51 5.16
CA ASP A 85 2.73 -10.63 6.01
C ASP A 85 4.26 -10.78 6.04
N GLU A 86 4.96 -9.68 6.36
CA GLU A 86 6.43 -9.56 6.41
C GLU A 86 7.15 -9.69 5.05
N VAL A 87 6.43 -9.97 3.96
CA VAL A 87 7.00 -10.02 2.61
C VAL A 87 7.06 -8.62 2.02
N THR A 88 8.28 -8.12 1.79
CA THR A 88 8.48 -6.81 1.16
C THR A 88 8.05 -6.83 -0.30
N VAL A 89 7.21 -5.86 -0.66
CA VAL A 89 6.74 -5.62 -2.02
C VAL A 89 7.54 -4.47 -2.64
N PRO A 90 8.05 -4.63 -3.87
CA PRO A 90 8.71 -3.53 -4.58
C PRO A 90 7.76 -2.35 -4.75
N THR A 91 8.11 -1.17 -4.22
CA THR A 91 7.19 -0.01 -4.22
C THR A 91 6.88 0.51 -5.63
N GLU A 92 7.70 0.21 -6.63
CA GLU A 92 7.48 0.53 -8.03
C GLU A 92 6.30 -0.24 -8.67
N THR A 93 5.93 -1.40 -8.11
CA THR A 93 4.74 -2.15 -8.55
C THR A 93 3.47 -1.65 -7.86
N VAL A 94 3.60 -0.77 -6.86
CA VAL A 94 2.47 -0.17 -6.15
C VAL A 94 2.05 1.13 -6.82
N TRP A 95 0.92 1.09 -7.51
CA TRP A 95 0.44 2.24 -8.29
C TRP A 95 -0.23 3.32 -7.45
N SER A 96 -0.83 2.96 -6.31
CA SER A 96 -1.53 3.90 -5.45
C SER A 96 -1.55 3.42 -4.01
N VAL A 97 -1.54 4.38 -3.08
CA VAL A 97 -1.70 4.09 -1.66
C VAL A 97 -3.21 3.94 -1.36
N PRO A 98 -3.66 2.86 -0.70
CA PRO A 98 -5.08 2.69 -0.36
C PRO A 98 -5.64 3.88 0.41
N SER A 99 -6.90 4.24 0.15
CA SER A 99 -7.54 5.44 0.72
C SER A 99 -7.54 5.48 2.26
N ALA A 100 -7.69 4.32 2.91
CA ALA A 100 -7.60 4.18 4.35
C ALA A 100 -6.23 4.64 4.88
N VAL A 101 -5.14 4.27 4.19
CA VAL A 101 -3.77 4.68 4.53
C VAL A 101 -3.55 6.15 4.17
N ALA A 102 -3.98 6.59 2.97
CA ALA A 102 -3.85 7.97 2.53
C ALA A 102 -4.55 8.97 3.47
N THR A 103 -5.72 8.60 4.00
CA THR A 103 -6.46 9.39 4.99
C THR A 103 -5.66 9.58 6.28
N ARG A 104 -5.02 8.51 6.78
CA ARG A 104 -4.19 8.58 7.99
C ARG A 104 -2.96 9.46 7.77
N VAL A 105 -2.27 9.28 6.65
CA VAL A 105 -1.08 10.07 6.32
C VAL A 105 -1.43 11.56 6.14
N THR A 106 -2.57 11.86 5.50
CA THR A 106 -3.05 13.23 5.31
C THR A 106 -3.43 13.90 6.64
N ALA A 107 -3.92 13.15 7.63
CA ALA A 107 -4.18 13.66 8.98
C ALA A 107 -2.90 14.16 9.68
N HIS A 108 -1.72 13.70 9.25
CA HIS A 108 -0.41 14.22 9.69
C HIS A 108 0.12 15.38 8.84
N GLY A 109 -0.71 15.98 7.97
CA GLY A 109 -0.30 17.10 7.11
C GLY A 109 0.60 16.71 5.94
N ILE A 110 0.67 15.40 5.62
CA ILE A 110 1.50 14.87 4.53
C ILE A 110 0.61 14.55 3.34
N ARG A 111 0.93 15.16 2.19
CA ARG A 111 0.28 14.84 0.91
C ARG A 111 1.05 13.73 0.22
N ILE A 112 0.37 12.65 -0.13
CA ILE A 112 0.96 11.55 -0.91
C ILE A 112 0.85 11.90 -2.39
N SER A 113 1.96 11.86 -3.11
CA SER A 113 1.91 11.85 -4.57
C SER A 113 1.58 10.42 -5.00
N ASP A 114 0.42 10.20 -5.61
CA ASP A 114 0.20 8.94 -6.32
C ASP A 114 1.26 8.82 -7.40
N SER A 115 1.84 7.62 -7.53
CA SER A 115 2.67 7.27 -8.66
C SER A 115 1.76 7.19 -9.90
N ALA A 116 1.35 8.33 -10.44
CA ALA A 116 0.77 8.33 -11.77
C ALA A 116 1.78 7.64 -12.71
N PRO A 117 1.36 6.68 -13.55
CA PRO A 117 2.25 6.21 -14.59
C PRO A 117 2.68 7.46 -15.36
N ALA A 118 3.99 7.61 -15.55
CA ALA A 118 4.51 8.58 -16.49
C ALA A 118 3.87 8.26 -17.84
N GLN A 119 2.81 8.97 -18.22
CA GLN A 119 2.30 8.93 -19.57
C GLN A 119 3.37 9.57 -20.44
N SER A 120 4.23 8.73 -21.00
CA SER A 120 5.04 9.09 -22.15
C SER A 120 4.09 9.40 -23.29
N SER A 121 3.84 10.68 -23.53
CA SER A 121 3.23 11.15 -24.77
C SER A 121 4.08 10.66 -25.93
N GLN A 122 3.50 9.81 -26.79
CA GLN A 122 3.97 9.59 -28.15
C GLN A 122 3.37 10.66 -29.06
#